data_AF-A0A258PZV4-F1
#
_entry.id   AF-A0A258PZV4-F1
#
_cell.length_a   1.000
_cell.length_b   1.000
_cell.length_c   1.000
_cell.angle_alpha   90.00
_cell.angle_beta   90.00
_cell.angle_gamma   90.00
#
_symmetry.space_group_name_H-M   'P 1'
#
loop_
_entity.id
_entity.type
_entity.pdbx_description
1 polymer ?
#
loop_
_entity_poly.entity_id
_entity_poly.type
_entity_poly.pdbx_seq_one_letter_code
_entity_poly.pdbx_strand_id
1 'polypeptide(L)' 'MAESGQGVAMLPAFICKQGLTSGNLLRVLPSWNGSEDHVHLVYPQQRFMSPKLRAFLDLAIMELKPKFME' A
#
# COMPACT_ATOMS: atom_id res chain seq x y z
N MET A 1 -4.30 16.21 7.90
CA MET A 1 -3.18 16.67 8.76
C MET A 1 -1.97 17.00 7.91
N ALA A 2 -1.29 16.03 7.29
CA ALA A 2 -0.13 16.31 6.42
C ALA A 2 -0.50 17.19 5.21
N GLU A 3 -1.55 16.82 4.44
CA GLU A 3 -2.03 17.62 3.31
C GLU A 3 -2.62 18.97 3.71
N SER A 4 -3.05 19.11 4.97
CA SER A 4 -3.59 20.37 5.52
C SER A 4 -2.49 21.25 6.14
N GLY A 5 -1.21 20.94 5.89
CA GLY A 5 -0.06 21.73 6.35
C GLY A 5 0.18 21.71 7.86
N GLN A 6 -0.31 20.71 8.58
CA GLN A 6 -0.21 20.66 10.05
C GLN A 6 1.09 19.99 10.56
N GLY A 7 1.99 19.58 9.66
CA GLY A 7 3.29 19.01 10.02
C GLY A 7 3.75 17.89 9.08
N VAL A 8 4.74 17.12 9.56
CA VAL A 8 5.33 15.97 8.85
C VAL A 8 4.70 14.67 9.36
N ALA A 9 4.42 13.74 8.46
CA ALA A 9 3.91 12.41 8.80
C ALA A 9 4.63 11.32 8.00
N MET A 10 4.81 10.15 8.61
CA MET A 10 5.23 8.94 7.91
C MET A 10 3.99 8.28 7.33
N LEU A 11 3.87 8.29 6.01
CA LEU A 11 2.71 7.78 5.27
C LEU A 11 3.17 6.73 4.26
N PRO A 12 2.34 5.71 3.97
CA PRO A 12 2.64 4.77 2.90
C PRO A 12 2.75 5.46 1.54
N ALA A 13 3.75 5.09 0.75
CA ALA A 13 4.02 5.74 -0.54
C ALA A 13 2.81 5.70 -1.51
N PHE A 14 2.07 4.59 -1.52
CA PHE A 14 0.95 4.37 -2.42
C PHE A 14 -0.22 5.36 -2.24
N ILE A 15 -0.39 5.96 -1.05
CA ILE A 15 -1.41 7.00 -0.85
C ILE A 15 -0.88 8.40 -1.12
N CYS A 16 0.44 8.60 -1.11
CA CYS A 16 1.06 9.91 -1.28
C CYS A 16 1.17 10.34 -2.75
N LYS A 17 1.01 9.43 -3.72
CA LYS A 17 1.22 9.68 -5.16
C LYS A 17 0.47 10.92 -5.66
N GLN A 18 -0.81 11.05 -5.31
CA GLN A 18 -1.62 12.19 -5.74
C GLN A 18 -1.15 13.51 -5.11
N GLY A 19 -0.93 13.53 -3.78
CA GLY A 19 -0.47 14.73 -3.08
C GLY A 19 0.94 15.18 -3.51
N LEU A 20 1.83 14.24 -3.83
CA LEU A 20 3.16 14.53 -4.37
C LEU A 20 3.06 15.12 -5.79
N THR A 21 2.20 14.55 -6.64
CA THR A 21 2.00 15.04 -8.02
C THR A 21 1.36 16.43 -8.04
N SER A 22 0.43 16.70 -7.13
CA SER A 22 -0.23 18.01 -7.03
C SER A 22 0.58 19.06 -6.28
N GLY A 23 1.71 18.70 -5.67
CA GLY A 23 2.52 19.58 -4.84
C GLY A 23 1.95 19.88 -3.44
N ASN A 24 0.87 19.22 -3.05
CA ASN A 24 0.27 19.34 -1.71
C ASN A 24 1.06 18.57 -0.64
N LEU A 25 1.88 17.61 -1.06
CA LEU A 25 2.82 16.89 -0.22
C LEU A 25 4.25 17.06 -0.76
N LEU A 26 5.21 17.08 0.15
CA LEU A 26 6.63 17.14 -0.17
C LEU A 26 7.39 16.08 0.63
N ARG A 27 8.31 15.36 -0.04
CA ARG A 27 9.23 14.42 0.63
C ARG A 27 10.35 15.20 1.32
N VAL A 28 10.34 15.23 2.65
CA VAL A 28 11.27 16.03 3.46
C VAL A 28 12.59 15.33 3.81
N LEU A 29 12.67 14.00 3.67
CA LEU A 29 13.88 13.19 3.93
C LEU A 29 14.10 12.20 2.77
N PRO A 30 14.72 12.62 1.66
CA PRO A 30 14.87 11.78 0.48
C PRO A 30 15.80 10.57 0.67
N SER A 31 16.79 10.67 1.56
CA SER A 31 17.76 9.60 1.81
C SER A 31 17.33 8.60 2.88
N TRP A 32 16.15 8.81 3.50
CA TRP A 32 15.62 7.95 4.55
C TRP A 32 14.36 7.24 4.05
N ASN A 33 14.21 5.98 4.46
CA ASN A 33 13.01 5.17 4.25
C ASN A 33 12.60 4.56 5.59
N GLY A 34 11.29 4.42 5.81
CA GLY A 34 10.77 3.64 6.92
C GLY A 34 11.02 2.14 6.71
N SER A 35 10.64 1.33 7.70
CA SER A 35 10.63 -0.12 7.57
C SER A 35 9.70 -0.56 6.44
N GLU A 36 10.07 -1.61 5.72
CA GLU A 36 9.18 -2.25 4.75
C GLU A 36 8.04 -2.95 5.50
N ASP A 37 6.81 -2.49 5.24
CA ASP A 37 5.60 -3.16 5.72
C ASP A 37 5.04 -4.08 4.64
N HIS A 38 4.85 -5.35 4.98
CA HIS A 38 4.27 -6.34 4.08
C HIS A 38 2.74 -6.32 4.14
N VAL A 39 2.11 -6.35 2.97
CA VAL A 39 0.66 -6.53 2.85
C VAL A 39 0.33 -8.02 2.74
N HIS A 40 -0.55 -8.50 3.61
CA HIS A 40 -0.96 -9.90 3.65
C HIS A 40 -2.43 -10.07 3.28
N LEU A 41 -2.72 -11.08 2.45
CA LEU A 41 -4.08 -11.59 2.26
C LEU A 41 -4.35 -12.67 3.31
N VAL A 42 -5.25 -12.38 4.25
CA VAL A 42 -5.56 -13.29 5.35
C VAL A 42 -6.93 -13.95 5.12
N TYR A 43 -6.98 -15.26 5.26
CA TYR A 43 -8.20 -16.05 5.17
C TYR A 43 -8.15 -17.20 6.18
N PRO A 44 -9.31 -17.73 6.63
CA PRO A 44 -9.34 -18.84 7.59
C PRO A 44 -8.60 -20.06 7.04
N GLN A 45 -7.95 -20.82 7.93
CA GLN A 45 -7.34 -22.08 7.54
C GLN A 45 -8.43 -23.05 7.06
N GLN A 46 -8.30 -23.52 5.82
CA GLN A 46 -9.23 -24.49 5.22
C GLN A 46 -8.45 -25.78 4.89
N ARG A 47 -9.05 -26.94 5.20
CA ARG A 47 -8.47 -28.24 4.84
C ARG A 47 -8.36 -28.42 3.32
N PHE A 48 -9.29 -27.83 2.57
CA PHE A 48 -9.29 -27.76 1.12
C PHE A 48 -9.57 -26.33 0.68
N MET A 49 -8.73 -25.77 -0.18
CA MET A 49 -8.94 -24.45 -0.76
C MET A 49 -9.98 -24.54 -1.86
N SER A 50 -11.11 -23.84 -1.71
CA SER A 50 -12.13 -23.83 -2.77
C SER A 50 -11.59 -23.19 -4.05
N PRO A 51 -11.97 -23.67 -5.26
CA PRO A 51 -11.55 -23.06 -6.52
C PRO A 51 -11.92 -21.57 -6.62
N LYS A 52 -13.06 -21.18 -6.03
CA LYS A 52 -13.51 -19.78 -5.96
C LYS A 52 -12.56 -18.91 -5.12
N LEU A 53 -12.11 -19.41 -3.97
CA LEU A 53 -11.15 -18.69 -3.14
C LEU A 53 -9.80 -18.55 -3.88
N ARG A 54 -9.33 -19.62 -4.52
CA ARG A 54 -8.10 -19.58 -5.31
C ARG A 54 -8.17 -18.53 -6.43
N ALA A 55 -9.24 -18.57 -7.23
CA ALA A 55 -9.45 -17.60 -8.29
C ALA A 55 -9.51 -16.15 -7.77
N PHE A 56 -10.12 -15.92 -6.60
CA PHE A 56 -10.13 -14.61 -5.96
C PHE A 56 -8.73 -14.18 -5.51
N LEU A 57 -7.95 -15.07 -4.90
CA LEU A 57 -6.58 -14.77 -4.47
C LEU A 57 -5.69 -14.45 -5.68
N ASP A 58 -5.82 -15.22 -6.77
CA ASP A 58 -5.08 -14.98 -8.01
C ASP A 58 -5.41 -13.59 -8.59
N LEU A 59 -6.70 -13.24 -8.65
CA LEU A 59 -7.16 -11.91 -9.08
C LEU A 59 -6.65 -10.80 -8.14
N ALA A 60 -6.77 -10.98 -6.83
CA ALA A 60 -6.35 -10.00 -5.85
C ALA A 60 -4.84 -9.75 -5.92
N ILE A 61 -4.03 -10.80 -6.10
CA ILE A 61 -2.57 -10.65 -6.27
C ILE A 61 -2.24 -9.87 -7.55
N MET A 62 -2.95 -10.16 -8.66
CA MET A 62 -2.75 -9.47 -9.93
C MET A 62 -3.05 -7.97 -9.83
N GLU A 63 -4.16 -7.61 -9.20
CA GLU A 63 -4.64 -6.23 -9.11
C GLU A 63 -3.95 -5.41 -8.01
N LEU A 64 -3.60 -6.05 -6.88
CA LEU A 64 -3.05 -5.33 -5.72
C LEU A 64 -1.53 -5.20 -5.76
N LYS A 65 -0.78 -6.13 -6.38
CA LYS A 65 0.69 -6.02 -6.50
C LYS A 65 1.17 -4.67 -7.04
N PRO A 66 0.64 -4.16 -8.16
CA PRO A 66 1.10 -2.88 -8.73
C PRO A 66 0.89 -1.71 -7.78
N LYS A 67 -0.14 -1.77 -6.92
CA LYS A 67 -0.52 -0.68 -6.03
C LYS A 67 0.34 -0.60 -4.76
N PHE A 68 0.99 -1.70 -4.37
CA PHE A 68 1.78 -1.78 -3.12
C PHE A 68 3.28 -2.01 -3.33
N MET A 69 3.76 -2.29 -4.55
CA MET A 69 5.19 -2.46 -4.87
C MET A 69 5.83 -1.25 -5.59
N GLU A 70 5.19 -0.08 -5.56
CA GLU A 70 5.77 1.19 -6.04
C GLU A 70 6.58 1.91 -4.94
#